data_AF-A0A3N5FWH5-F1
#
_entry.id   AF-A0A3N5FWH5-F1
#
_cell.length_a   1.000
_cell.length_b   1.000
_cell.length_c   1.000
_cell.angle_alpha   90.00
_cell.angle_beta   90.00
_cell.angle_gamma   90.00
#
_symmetry.space_group_name_H-M   'P 1'
#
loop_
_entity.id
_entity.type
_entity.pdbx_description
1 polymer ?
#
loop_
_entity_poly.entity_id
_entity_poly.type
_entity_poly.pdbx_seq_one_letter_code
_entity_poly.pdbx_strand_id
1 'polypeptide(L)'
;MIISTLFFDLDDTLYPPSSGLWLQIRDRIGRYMLERVGIPADRVRILQRQYFEQYGTTLRGLEANHNIDVADFLAFVHDVPLRDYIQPDPQLRAVLQAIPAKKFIFTNADTKHAERVLRVLELEDCFDGCVDVVAISPYCKPMPQTFSIA
;
A
#
# COMPACT_ATOMS: atom_id res chain seq x y z
N MET A 1 -18.49 14.41 -21.08
CA MET A 1 -17.89 13.13 -20.64
C MET A 1 -18.37 12.88 -19.23
N ILE A 2 -18.98 11.73 -18.94
CA ILE A 2 -19.37 11.35 -17.58
C ILE A 2 -18.27 10.46 -17.03
N ILE A 3 -17.71 10.80 -15.87
CA ILE A 3 -16.74 9.97 -15.17
C ILE A 3 -17.53 8.91 -14.39
N SER A 4 -17.41 7.64 -14.78
CA SER A 4 -18.14 6.53 -14.16
C SER A 4 -17.42 5.89 -12.97
N THR A 5 -16.09 6.00 -12.95
CA THR A 5 -15.21 5.29 -12.02
C THR A 5 -14.08 6.20 -11.59
N LEU A 6 -13.74 6.16 -10.31
CA LEU A 6 -12.62 6.84 -9.71
C LEU A 6 -11.75 5.84 -8.95
N PHE A 7 -10.44 5.97 -9.12
CA PHE A 7 -9.46 5.23 -8.35
C PHE A 7 -8.85 6.14 -7.28
N PHE A 8 -8.75 5.61 -6.07
CA PHE A 8 -8.17 6.28 -4.92
C PHE A 8 -6.93 5.51 -4.48
N ASP A 9 -5.82 6.21 -4.34
CA ASP A 9 -4.72 5.66 -3.57
C ASP A 9 -5.12 5.53 -2.09
N LEU A 10 -4.45 4.63 -1.37
CA LEU A 10 -4.77 4.31 0.03
C LEU A 10 -3.86 5.07 0.98
N ASP A 11 -2.61 4.62 1.05
CA ASP A 11 -1.63 5.10 2.02
C ASP A 11 -1.21 6.52 1.69
N ASP A 12 -1.07 7.36 2.72
CA ASP A 12 -0.75 8.79 2.59
C ASP A 12 -1.77 9.60 1.74
N THR A 13 -2.95 9.02 1.44
CA THR A 13 -4.04 9.65 0.66
C THR A 13 -5.36 9.67 1.43
N LEU A 14 -5.87 8.51 1.88
CA LEU A 14 -7.09 8.47 2.71
C LEU A 14 -6.82 8.85 4.17
N TYR A 15 -5.56 9.05 4.51
CA TYR A 15 -5.08 9.57 5.77
C TYR A 15 -3.78 10.33 5.51
N PRO A 16 -3.41 11.32 6.34
CA PRO A 16 -2.28 12.18 6.03
C PRO A 16 -0.93 11.47 6.26
N PRO A 17 0.13 11.84 5.50
CA PRO A 17 1.49 11.35 5.74
C PRO A 17 2.03 11.65 7.15
N SER A 18 1.51 12.70 7.78
CA SER A 18 1.85 13.08 9.16
C SER A 18 1.36 12.07 10.21
N SER A 19 0.53 11.09 9.85
CA SER A 19 0.13 9.98 10.73
C SER A 19 1.32 9.18 11.23
N GLY A 20 2.42 9.11 10.47
CA GLY A 20 3.59 8.30 10.80
C GLY A 20 3.42 6.81 10.54
N LEU A 21 2.27 6.37 10.02
CA LEU A 21 2.01 4.96 9.70
C LEU A 21 3.01 4.41 8.68
N TRP A 22 3.28 5.17 7.62
CA TRP A 22 4.24 4.77 6.59
C TRP A 22 5.67 4.61 7.14
N LEU A 23 6.05 5.39 8.17
CA LEU A 23 7.36 5.25 8.82
C LEU A 23 7.49 3.87 9.49
N GLN A 24 6.43 3.39 10.14
CA GLN A 24 6.40 2.05 10.74
C GLN A 24 6.46 0.94 9.69
N ILE A 25 5.65 1.05 8.63
CA ILE A 25 5.66 0.07 7.54
C ILE A 25 7.07 0.01 6.93
N ARG A 26 7.70 1.16 6.67
CA ARG A 26 9.07 1.24 6.16
C ARG A 26 10.09 0.60 7.11
N ASP A 27 9.94 0.78 8.41
CA ASP A 27 10.83 0.14 9.39
C ASP A 27 10.63 -1.37 9.44
N ARG A 28 9.38 -1.86 9.31
CA ARG A 28 9.11 -3.30 9.18
C ARG A 28 9.64 -3.89 7.89
N ILE A 29 9.58 -3.17 6.76
CA ILE A 29 10.26 -3.58 5.52
C ILE A 29 11.76 -3.77 5.78
N GLY A 30 12.39 -2.84 6.49
CA GLY A 30 13.80 -2.95 6.86
C GLY A 30 14.10 -4.18 7.74
N ARG A 31 13.23 -4.47 8.72
CA ARG A 31 13.34 -5.68 9.56
C ARG A 31 13.15 -6.96 8.74
N TYR A 32 12.21 -7.00 7.81
CA TYR A 32 12.02 -8.14 6.91
C TYR A 32 13.29 -8.42 6.09
N MET A 33 13.88 -7.37 5.50
CA MET A 33 15.12 -7.46 4.74
C MET A 33 16.26 -8.03 5.59
N LEU A 34 16.38 -7.60 6.85
CA LEU A 34 17.42 -8.08 7.76
C LEU A 34 17.16 -9.53 8.23
N GLU A 35 15.99 -9.77 8.79
CA GLU A 35 15.67 -10.97 9.58
C GLU A 35 15.26 -12.17 8.72
N ARG A 36 14.59 -11.92 7.58
CA ARG A 36 14.00 -12.98 6.74
C ARG A 36 14.74 -13.17 5.43
N VAL A 37 15.20 -12.08 4.82
CA VAL A 37 16.01 -12.16 3.59
C VAL A 37 17.50 -12.36 3.90
N GLY A 38 17.96 -11.96 5.10
CA GLY A 38 19.36 -12.09 5.51
C GLY A 38 20.28 -10.99 4.95
N ILE A 39 19.72 -9.84 4.59
CA ILE A 39 20.49 -8.69 4.11
C ILE A 39 21.26 -8.07 5.29
N PRO A 40 22.60 -7.85 5.18
CA PRO A 40 23.38 -7.22 6.22
C PRO A 40 22.82 -5.85 6.65
N ALA A 41 22.84 -5.57 7.96
CA ALA A 41 22.20 -4.39 8.54
C ALA A 41 22.70 -3.05 7.93
N ASP A 42 23.98 -2.97 7.59
CA ASP A 42 24.61 -1.82 6.92
C ASP A 42 24.13 -1.63 5.47
N ARG A 43 23.57 -2.67 4.86
CA ARG A 43 23.04 -2.66 3.49
C ARG A 43 21.53 -2.45 3.41
N VAL A 44 20.78 -2.71 4.47
CA VAL A 44 19.30 -2.67 4.46
C VAL A 44 18.77 -1.33 3.96
N ARG A 45 19.18 -0.20 4.57
CA ARG A 45 18.68 1.14 4.18
C ARG A 45 19.09 1.52 2.76
N ILE A 46 20.29 1.13 2.34
CA ILE A 46 20.80 1.38 0.99
C ILE A 46 19.95 0.64 -0.04
N LEU A 47 19.74 -0.67 0.16
CA LEU A 47 18.95 -1.50 -0.75
C LEU A 47 17.48 -1.12 -0.73
N GLN A 48 16.91 -0.76 0.43
CA GLN A 48 15.53 -0.28 0.51
C GLN A 48 15.31 0.93 -0.39
N ARG A 49 16.21 1.93 -0.31
CA ARG A 49 16.18 3.12 -1.18
C ARG A 49 16.41 2.77 -2.64
N GLN A 50 17.45 1.99 -2.94
CA GLN A 50 17.78 1.59 -4.30
C GLN A 50 16.62 0.85 -4.96
N TYR A 51 15.99 -0.09 -4.24
CA TYR A 51 14.87 -0.86 -4.76
C TYR A 51 13.63 0.02 -4.99
N PHE A 52 13.35 0.96 -4.10
CA PHE A 52 12.28 1.91 -4.30
C PHE A 52 12.53 2.80 -5.54
N GLU A 53 13.73 3.36 -5.69
CA GLU A 53 14.06 4.24 -6.83
C GLU A 53 14.05 3.50 -8.18
N GLN A 54 14.54 2.25 -8.20
CA GLN A 54 14.68 1.49 -9.44
C GLN A 54 13.41 0.74 -9.84
N TYR A 55 12.67 0.20 -8.87
CA TYR A 55 11.53 -0.70 -9.12
C TYR A 55 10.18 -0.12 -8.67
N GLY A 56 10.16 1.08 -8.09
CA GLY A 56 8.94 1.73 -7.58
C GLY A 56 8.52 1.26 -6.18
N THR A 57 8.88 0.04 -5.78
CA THR A 57 8.67 -0.48 -4.42
C THR A 57 9.83 -1.37 -3.98
N THR A 58 10.04 -1.48 -2.66
CA THR A 58 11.01 -2.44 -2.12
C THR A 58 10.59 -3.88 -2.40
N LEU A 59 9.28 -4.19 -2.41
CA LEU A 59 8.76 -5.52 -2.77
C LEU A 59 9.23 -5.96 -4.16
N ARG A 60 9.01 -5.13 -5.19
CA ARG A 60 9.43 -5.45 -6.56
C ARG A 60 10.95 -5.65 -6.68
N GLY A 61 11.73 -4.82 -5.98
CA GLY A 61 13.18 -4.99 -5.95
C GLY A 61 13.61 -6.27 -5.22
N LEU A 62 12.88 -6.68 -4.18
CA LEU A 62 13.10 -7.97 -3.53
C LEU A 62 12.75 -9.12 -4.46
N GLU A 63 11.57 -9.14 -5.10
CA GLU A 63 11.19 -10.18 -6.07
C GLU A 63 12.18 -10.31 -7.24
N ALA A 64 12.73 -9.19 -7.71
CA ALA A 64 13.66 -9.16 -8.84
C ALA A 64 15.08 -9.67 -8.49
N ASN A 65 15.49 -9.56 -7.22
CA ASN A 65 16.88 -9.83 -6.82
C ASN A 65 17.00 -10.97 -5.79
N HIS A 66 15.88 -11.41 -5.21
CA HIS A 66 15.81 -12.39 -4.13
C HIS A 66 14.59 -13.30 -4.32
N ASN A 67 14.70 -14.56 -3.92
CA ASN A 67 13.57 -15.50 -3.95
C ASN A 67 12.75 -15.39 -2.66
N ILE A 68 11.92 -14.34 -2.56
CA ILE A 68 11.04 -14.10 -1.40
C ILE A 68 9.64 -14.71 -1.60
N ASP A 69 8.96 -15.00 -0.50
CA ASP A 69 7.52 -15.23 -0.50
C ASP A 69 6.80 -13.88 -0.35
N VAL A 70 6.07 -13.48 -1.40
CA VAL A 70 5.36 -12.19 -1.46
C VAL A 70 4.24 -12.11 -0.42
N ALA A 71 3.52 -13.22 -0.19
CA ALA A 71 2.43 -13.25 0.79
C ALA A 71 2.99 -13.11 2.21
N ASP A 72 4.13 -13.75 2.49
CA ASP A 72 4.86 -13.61 3.75
C ASP A 72 5.40 -12.19 3.96
N PHE A 73 5.97 -11.57 2.93
CA PHE A 73 6.40 -10.17 2.95
C PHE A 73 5.25 -9.24 3.32
N LEU A 74 4.14 -9.30 2.57
CA LEU A 74 2.99 -8.42 2.76
C LEU A 74 2.36 -8.59 4.15
N ALA A 75 2.18 -9.84 4.59
CA ALA A 75 1.69 -10.14 5.93
C ALA A 75 2.60 -9.56 7.02
N PHE A 76 3.92 -9.68 6.86
CA PHE A 76 4.88 -9.18 7.84
C PHE A 76 4.91 -7.66 7.89
N VAL A 77 5.01 -6.97 6.75
CA VAL A 77 5.24 -5.52 6.73
C VAL A 77 3.98 -4.72 7.08
N HIS A 78 2.80 -5.27 6.80
CA HIS A 78 1.52 -4.65 7.14
C HIS A 78 0.99 -5.06 8.52
N ASP A 79 1.67 -5.92 9.27
CA ASP A 79 1.34 -6.21 10.66
C ASP A 79 1.75 -5.04 11.59
N VAL A 80 0.99 -3.95 11.51
CA VAL A 80 1.16 -2.70 12.26
C VAL A 80 -0.10 -2.38 13.07
N PRO A 81 0.01 -1.76 14.27
CA PRO A 81 -1.13 -1.39 15.08
C PRO A 81 -1.78 -0.10 14.55
N LEU A 82 -2.60 -0.23 13.50
CA LEU A 82 -3.17 0.90 12.74
C LEU A 82 -3.86 1.97 13.61
N ARG A 83 -4.57 1.56 14.66
CA ARG A 83 -5.32 2.48 15.55
C ARG A 83 -4.43 3.46 16.32
N ASP A 84 -3.13 3.18 16.40
CA ASP A 84 -2.17 4.08 17.03
C ASP A 84 -1.75 5.24 16.10
N TYR A 85 -2.07 5.15 14.80
CA TYR A 85 -1.60 6.08 13.77
C TYR A 85 -2.74 6.79 13.02
N ILE A 86 -3.86 6.11 12.80
CA ILE A 86 -4.97 6.61 11.98
C ILE A 86 -6.30 6.50 12.74
N GLN A 87 -7.20 7.42 12.44
CA GLN A 87 -8.51 7.56 13.08
C GLN A 87 -9.57 7.98 12.04
N PRO A 88 -10.86 7.72 12.29
CA PRO A 88 -11.92 8.14 11.40
C PRO A 88 -11.92 9.65 11.13
N ASP A 89 -12.27 10.01 9.89
CA ASP A 89 -12.52 11.39 9.48
C ASP A 89 -13.95 11.48 8.90
N PRO A 90 -14.93 11.98 9.69
CA PRO A 90 -16.31 12.11 9.23
C PRO A 90 -16.48 13.03 8.02
N GLN A 91 -15.60 14.03 7.85
CA GLN A 91 -15.64 14.93 6.71
C GLN A 91 -15.20 14.22 5.43
N LEU A 92 -14.10 13.45 5.51
CA LEU A 92 -13.66 12.60 4.40
C LEU A 92 -14.75 11.60 3.99
N ARG A 93 -15.37 10.93 4.97
CA ARG A 93 -16.48 9.98 4.72
C ARG A 93 -17.64 10.66 3.98
N ALA A 94 -18.08 11.82 4.45
CA ALA A 94 -19.16 12.57 3.81
C ALA A 94 -18.82 12.94 2.35
N VAL A 95 -17.58 13.35 2.08
CA VAL A 95 -17.12 13.65 0.72
C VAL A 95 -17.15 12.40 -0.16
N LEU A 96 -16.62 11.26 0.31
CA LEU A 96 -16.60 10.01 -0.46
C LEU A 96 -18.01 9.50 -0.80
N GLN A 97 -18.95 9.60 0.13
CA GLN A 97 -20.35 9.22 -0.06
C GLN A 97 -21.08 10.12 -1.07
N ALA A 98 -20.73 11.40 -1.13
CA ALA A 98 -21.35 12.36 -2.04
C ALA A 98 -20.95 12.16 -3.52
N ILE A 99 -19.89 11.40 -3.79
CA ILE A 99 -19.38 11.21 -5.16
C ILE A 99 -20.26 10.20 -5.93
N PRO A 100 -20.94 10.62 -7.02
CA PRO A 100 -21.86 9.77 -7.79
C PRO A 100 -21.13 8.93 -8.86
N ALA A 101 -20.03 8.29 -8.47
CA ALA A 101 -19.24 7.38 -9.30
C ALA A 101 -18.82 6.16 -8.49
N LYS A 102 -18.50 5.06 -9.19
CA LYS A 102 -17.86 3.92 -8.55
C LYS A 102 -16.49 4.33 -8.03
N LYS A 103 -16.12 3.83 -6.85
CA LYS A 103 -14.89 4.17 -6.15
C LYS A 103 -14.12 2.89 -5.87
N PHE A 104 -12.91 2.79 -6.41
CA PHE A 104 -12.03 1.66 -6.14
C PHE A 104 -10.77 2.14 -5.43
N ILE A 105 -10.31 1.37 -4.45
CA ILE A 105 -8.94 1.52 -3.98
C ILE A 105 -8.01 1.00 -5.07
N PHE A 106 -6.94 1.74 -5.33
CA PHE A 106 -5.85 1.32 -6.20
C PHE A 106 -4.52 1.56 -5.50
N THR A 107 -3.92 0.50 -4.96
CA THR A 107 -2.80 0.60 -4.01
C THR A 107 -1.61 -0.29 -4.39
N ASN A 108 -0.41 0.11 -3.95
CA ASN A 108 0.78 -0.75 -3.96
C ASN A 108 0.88 -1.65 -2.71
N ALA A 109 -0.11 -1.58 -1.81
CA ALA A 109 -0.30 -2.54 -0.72
C ALA A 109 -1.16 -3.73 -1.17
N ASP A 110 -1.42 -4.68 -0.27
CA ASP A 110 -2.33 -5.80 -0.50
C ASP A 110 -3.74 -5.53 0.04
N THR A 111 -4.73 -6.26 -0.48
CA THR A 111 -6.13 -6.08 -0.10
C THR A 111 -6.37 -6.23 1.40
N LYS A 112 -5.63 -7.11 2.11
CA LYS A 112 -5.82 -7.28 3.56
C LYS A 112 -5.41 -6.04 4.34
N HIS A 113 -4.34 -5.36 3.94
CA HIS A 113 -3.96 -4.07 4.52
C HIS A 113 -5.00 -2.99 4.20
N ALA A 114 -5.45 -2.92 2.94
CA ALA A 114 -6.48 -1.97 2.54
C ALA A 114 -7.77 -2.10 3.35
N GLU A 115 -8.29 -3.33 3.51
CA GLU A 115 -9.49 -3.60 4.31
C GLU A 115 -9.31 -3.20 5.78
N ARG A 116 -8.13 -3.46 6.37
CA ARG A 116 -7.83 -3.08 7.75
C ARG A 116 -7.75 -1.56 7.92
N VAL A 117 -7.15 -0.85 6.98
CA VAL A 117 -7.10 0.62 6.97
C VAL A 117 -8.51 1.19 6.85
N LEU A 118 -9.28 0.74 5.86
CA LEU A 118 -10.67 1.19 5.65
C LEU A 118 -11.54 0.97 6.89
N ARG A 119 -11.35 -0.16 7.59
CA ARG A 119 -12.05 -0.44 8.85
C ARG A 119 -11.69 0.48 10.00
N VAL A 120 -10.43 0.89 10.11
CA VAL A 120 -10.03 1.84 11.14
C VAL A 120 -10.52 3.25 10.80
N LEU A 121 -10.61 3.60 9.52
CA LEU A 121 -11.11 4.89 9.05
C LEU A 121 -12.65 4.97 8.96
N GLU A 122 -13.36 3.85 9.15
CA GLU A 122 -14.81 3.71 8.94
C GLU A 122 -15.21 4.09 7.50
N LEU A 123 -14.59 3.47 6.52
CA LEU A 123 -14.77 3.74 5.08
C LEU A 123 -15.08 2.48 4.25
N GLU A 124 -15.33 1.32 4.85
CA GLU A 124 -15.48 0.05 4.12
C GLU A 124 -16.63 0.06 3.12
N ASP A 125 -17.72 0.77 3.42
CA ASP A 125 -18.90 0.92 2.57
C ASP A 125 -18.78 2.08 1.55
N CYS A 126 -17.66 2.80 1.54
CA CYS A 126 -17.42 3.90 0.61
C CYS A 126 -16.78 3.46 -0.71
N PHE A 127 -16.30 2.20 -0.80
CA PHE A 127 -15.58 1.68 -1.97
C PHE A 127 -16.21 0.40 -2.49
N ASP A 128 -16.24 0.25 -3.82
CA ASP A 128 -16.78 -0.89 -4.55
C ASP A 128 -15.78 -2.05 -4.67
N GLY A 129 -14.51 -1.82 -4.34
CA GLY A 129 -13.46 -2.85 -4.38
C GLY A 129 -12.05 -2.28 -4.26
N CYS A 130 -11.07 -3.18 -4.38
CA CYS A 130 -9.64 -2.87 -4.30
C CYS A 130 -8.89 -3.54 -5.45
N VAL A 131 -8.09 -2.75 -6.17
CA VAL A 131 -7.04 -3.21 -7.09
C VAL A 131 -5.73 -3.11 -6.32
N ASP A 132 -5.20 -4.25 -5.89
CA ASP A 132 -4.02 -4.33 -5.04
C ASP A 132 -2.76 -4.73 -5.81
N VAL A 133 -1.62 -4.73 -5.13
CA VAL A 133 -0.31 -5.05 -5.74
C VAL A 133 -0.22 -6.46 -6.32
N VAL A 134 -1.01 -7.41 -5.81
CA VAL A 134 -1.02 -8.79 -6.30
C VAL A 134 -1.80 -8.87 -7.61
N ALA A 135 -2.94 -8.17 -7.70
CA ALA A 135 -3.78 -8.13 -8.90
C ALA A 135 -3.07 -7.53 -10.12
N ILE A 136 -2.15 -6.58 -9.89
CA ILE A 136 -1.38 -5.90 -10.94
C ILE A 136 0.03 -6.47 -11.15
N SER A 137 0.38 -7.54 -10.45
CA SER A 137 1.68 -8.19 -10.59
C SER A 137 1.96 -8.62 -12.04
N PRO A 138 3.18 -8.47 -12.56
CA PRO A 138 4.41 -8.06 -11.89
C PRO A 138 4.65 -6.55 -11.98
N TYR A 139 3.62 -5.71 -12.08
CA TYR A 139 3.76 -4.27 -12.11
C TYR A 139 3.37 -3.65 -10.77
N CYS A 140 3.71 -2.38 -10.59
CA CYS A 140 3.24 -1.56 -9.47
C CYS A 140 3.11 -0.11 -9.93
N LYS A 141 2.39 0.74 -9.20
CA LYS A 141 2.42 2.19 -9.49
C LYS A 141 3.86 2.70 -9.25
N PRO A 142 4.39 3.61 -10.10
CA PRO A 142 3.74 4.34 -11.18
C PRO A 142 3.92 3.72 -12.59
N MET A 143 4.26 2.44 -12.72
CA MET A 143 4.47 1.81 -14.03
C MET A 143 3.20 1.92 -14.90
N PRO A 144 3.26 2.36 -16.17
CA PRO A 144 2.06 2.55 -17.00
C PRO A 144 1.21 1.29 -17.19
N GLN A 145 1.84 0.12 -17.21
CA GLN A 145 1.18 -1.19 -17.35
C GLN A 145 0.15 -1.43 -16.25
N THR A 146 0.45 -0.98 -15.03
CA THR A 146 -0.43 -1.05 -13.86
C THR A 146 -1.80 -0.44 -14.13
N PHE A 147 -1.86 0.69 -14.83
CA PHE A 147 -3.10 1.40 -15.16
C PHE A 147 -3.89 0.78 -16.32
N SER A 148 -3.25 -0.10 -17.10
CA SER A 148 -3.94 -0.84 -18.17
C SER A 148 -4.58 -2.13 -17.66
N ILE A 149 -4.14 -2.61 -16.49
CA ILE A 149 -4.69 -3.81 -15.82
C ILE A 149 -5.88 -3.45 -14.93
N ALA A 150 -5.79 -2.30 -14.24
CA ALA A 150 -6.84 -1.75 -13.38
C ALA A 150 -8.09 -1.32 -14.17
#